data_AF-A0A7X2UWX7-F1
#
_entry.id   AF-A0A7X2UWX7-F1
#
_cell.length_a   1.000
_cell.length_b   1.000
_cell.length_c   1.000
_cell.angle_alpha   90.00
_cell.angle_beta   90.00
_cell.angle_gamma   90.00
#
_symmetry.space_group_name_H-M   'P 1'
#
loop_
_entity.id
_entity.type
_entity.pdbx_description
1 polymer ?
#
loop_
_entity_poly.entity_id
_entity_poly.type
_entity_poly.pdbx_seq_one_letter_code
_entity_poly.pdbx_strand_id
1 'polypeptide(L)'
;MSKTLFGTVDIVLDGETYTLKPTLGAVRAIESHFGGLRGAAQAINSMSVDGCAAIVVGGAGLTGKDAEEMAEKVWQAGVLDVSIKLNAYLVALYNPRGQDAGKPQAATE
;
A
#
# COMPACT_ATOMS: atom_id res chain seq x y z
N MET A 1 4.33 21.52 -2.59
CA MET A 1 3.76 20.43 -3.40
C MET A 1 4.59 19.17 -3.15
N SER A 2 4.11 18.24 -2.33
CA SER A 2 4.81 16.97 -2.07
C SER A 2 4.88 16.14 -3.34
N LYS A 3 6.10 15.87 -3.82
CA LYS A 3 6.40 15.08 -5.03
C LYS A 3 6.02 13.58 -4.95
N THR A 4 5.24 13.15 -3.96
CA THR A 4 5.14 11.74 -3.53
C THR A 4 3.71 11.17 -3.51
N LEU A 5 2.79 11.68 -4.34
CA LEU A 5 1.44 11.09 -4.50
C LEU A 5 1.30 10.20 -5.74
N PHE A 6 2.39 9.96 -6.47
CA PHE A 6 2.41 9.02 -7.60
C PHE A 6 2.06 7.61 -7.11
N GLY A 7 1.09 6.96 -7.76
CA GLY A 7 0.68 5.59 -7.40
C GLY A 7 -0.26 5.50 -6.19
N THR A 8 -1.04 6.55 -5.94
CA THR A 8 -2.22 6.46 -5.06
C THR A 8 -3.22 5.47 -5.65
N VAL A 9 -3.78 4.59 -4.83
CA VAL A 9 -4.74 3.57 -5.25
C VAL A 9 -5.99 3.68 -4.39
N ASP A 10 -7.15 3.74 -5.03
CA ASP A 10 -8.44 3.62 -4.35
C ASP A 10 -8.91 2.16 -4.38
N ILE A 11 -9.34 1.67 -3.22
CA ILE A 11 -9.91 0.33 -3.05
C ILE A 11 -11.30 0.49 -2.45
N VAL A 12 -12.29 -0.17 -3.05
CA VAL A 12 -13.66 -0.18 -2.53
C VAL A 12 -13.86 -1.47 -1.75
N LEU A 13 -14.18 -1.35 -0.46
CA LEU A 13 -14.49 -2.48 0.42
C LEU A 13 -15.83 -2.19 1.10
N ASP A 14 -16.80 -3.10 0.95
CA ASP A 14 -18.15 -2.94 1.51
C ASP A 14 -18.84 -1.61 1.16
N GLY A 15 -18.64 -1.15 -0.09
CA GLY A 15 -19.18 0.14 -0.58
C GLY A 15 -18.45 1.39 -0.06
N GLU A 16 -17.45 1.23 0.80
CA GLU A 16 -16.60 2.32 1.30
C GLU A 16 -15.29 2.41 0.50
N THR A 17 -14.87 3.64 0.16
CA THR A 17 -13.62 3.86 -0.59
C THR A 17 -12.47 4.20 0.35
N TYR A 18 -11.40 3.41 0.26
CA TYR A 18 -10.15 3.59 0.97
C TYR A 18 -9.07 4.05 0.01
N THR A 19 -8.49 5.23 0.27
CA THR A 19 -7.40 5.78 -0.55
C THR A 19 -6.06 5.46 0.08
N LEU A 20 -5.29 4.59 -0.58
CA LEU A 20 -3.96 4.18 -0.16
C LEU A 20 -2.92 5.13 -0.76
N LYS A 21 -2.16 5.81 0.11
CA LYS A 21 -1.19 6.83 -0.31
C LYS A 21 0.24 6.33 -0.11
N PRO A 22 1.12 6.35 -1.12
CA PRO A 22 2.48 5.82 -1.02
C PRO A 22 3.40 6.82 -0.31
N THR A 23 3.20 6.95 1.00
CA THR A 23 3.95 7.85 1.88
C THR A 23 4.99 7.08 2.70
N LEU A 24 6.00 7.79 3.23
CA LEU A 24 6.96 7.19 4.17
C LEU A 24 6.28 6.60 5.41
N GLY A 25 5.18 7.22 5.88
CA GLY A 25 4.40 6.71 7.00
C GLY A 25 3.78 5.35 6.68
N ALA A 26 3.18 5.22 5.49
CA ALA A 26 2.61 3.96 5.03
C ALA A 26 3.66 2.85 4.90
N VAL A 27 4.83 3.17 4.30
CA VAL A 27 5.95 2.21 4.20
C VAL A 27 6.33 1.72 5.60
N ARG A 28 6.56 2.63 6.55
CA ARG A 28 6.96 2.25 7.92
C ARG A 28 5.91 1.41 8.63
N ALA A 29 4.63 1.73 8.47
CA ALA A 29 3.54 0.96 9.07
C ALA A 29 3.50 -0.48 8.51
N ILE A 30 3.62 -0.62 7.19
CA ILE A 30 3.66 -1.92 6.52
C ILE A 30 4.93 -2.70 6.91
N GLU A 31 6.11 -2.08 6.86
CA GLU A 31 7.37 -2.74 7.22
C GLU A 31 7.40 -3.19 8.67
N SER A 32 6.81 -2.42 9.60
CA SER A 32 6.72 -2.81 11.01
C SER A 32 5.89 -4.08 11.22
N HIS A 33 4.95 -4.38 10.32
CA HIS A 33 4.12 -5.57 10.40
C HIS A 33 4.79 -6.78 9.72
N PHE A 34 5.42 -6.56 8.55
CA PHE A 34 5.91 -7.64 7.70
C PHE A 34 7.43 -7.87 7.76
N GLY A 35 8.19 -7.03 8.48
CA GLY A 35 9.65 -7.05 8.47
C GLY A 35 10.26 -6.54 7.14
N GLY A 36 9.49 -5.78 6.36
CA GLY A 36 9.91 -5.23 5.07
C GLY A 36 8.86 -5.38 3.96
N LEU A 37 9.02 -4.63 2.87
CA LEU A 37 8.10 -4.69 1.72
C LEU A 37 8.11 -6.04 0.96
N ARG A 38 9.14 -6.88 1.14
CA ARG A 38 9.13 -8.26 0.61
C ARG A 38 8.15 -9.16 1.36
N GLY A 39 8.03 -9.01 2.68
CA GLY A 39 7.05 -9.77 3.47
C GLY A 39 5.61 -9.40 3.06
N ALA A 40 5.37 -8.10 2.83
CA ALA A 40 4.09 -7.63 2.28
C ALA A 40 3.78 -8.24 0.91
N ALA A 41 4.77 -8.32 0.00
CA ALA A 41 4.60 -8.99 -1.29
C ALA A 41 4.23 -10.47 -1.13
N GLN A 42 4.89 -11.19 -0.23
CA GLN A 42 4.59 -12.61 0.03
C GLN A 42 3.15 -12.79 0.52
N ALA A 43 2.69 -11.92 1.41
CA ALA A 43 1.34 -11.96 1.95
C ALA A 43 0.27 -11.73 0.86
N ILE A 44 0.53 -10.82 -0.08
CA ILE A 44 -0.34 -10.63 -1.26
C ILE A 44 -0.34 -11.89 -2.14
N ASN A 45 0.83 -12.45 -2.44
CA ASN A 45 0.95 -13.63 -3.31
C ASN A 45 0.32 -14.88 -2.72
N SER A 46 0.31 -15.02 -1.39
CA SER A 46 -0.38 -16.12 -0.70
C SER A 46 -1.87 -15.87 -0.49
N MET A 47 -2.41 -14.75 -0.99
CA MET A 47 -3.81 -14.33 -0.78
C MET A 47 -4.19 -14.30 0.71
N SER A 48 -3.26 -13.86 1.57
CA SER A 48 -3.52 -13.73 3.00
C SER A 48 -4.50 -12.58 3.26
N VAL A 49 -5.66 -12.88 3.84
CA VAL A 49 -6.66 -11.88 4.23
C VAL A 49 -6.07 -10.87 5.21
N ASP A 50 -5.48 -11.35 6.32
CA ASP A 50 -4.85 -10.50 7.32
C ASP A 50 -3.68 -9.69 6.73
N GLY A 51 -2.91 -10.33 5.85
CA GLY A 51 -1.83 -9.68 5.14
C GLY A 51 -2.32 -8.52 4.27
N CYS A 52 -3.35 -8.75 3.46
CA CYS A 52 -3.97 -7.71 2.64
C CYS A 52 -4.57 -6.60 3.51
N ALA A 53 -5.24 -6.95 4.62
CA ALA A 53 -5.81 -6.00 5.55
C ALA A 53 -4.75 -5.08 6.18
N ALA A 54 -3.63 -5.63 6.66
CA ALA A 54 -2.54 -4.85 7.24
C ALA A 54 -1.93 -3.86 6.22
N ILE A 55 -1.87 -4.23 4.93
CA ILE A 55 -1.40 -3.32 3.88
C ILE A 55 -2.42 -2.20 3.62
N VAL A 56 -3.72 -2.50 3.60
CA VAL A 56 -4.77 -1.47 3.48
C VAL A 56 -4.72 -0.51 4.67
N VAL A 57 -4.64 -1.01 5.90
CA VAL A 57 -4.54 -0.21 7.13
C VAL A 57 -3.32 0.71 7.08
N GLY A 58 -2.14 0.18 6.79
CA GLY A 58 -0.91 0.97 6.69
C GLY A 58 -0.96 1.98 5.54
N GLY A 59 -1.51 1.59 4.39
CA GLY A 59 -1.57 2.42 3.19
C GLY A 59 -2.57 3.57 3.28
N ALA A 60 -3.72 3.34 3.91
CA ALA A 60 -4.74 4.35 4.16
C ALA A 60 -4.51 5.14 5.47
N GLY A 61 -3.59 4.68 6.33
CA GLY A 61 -3.27 5.31 7.61
C GLY A 61 -4.38 5.13 8.65
N LEU A 62 -5.07 3.99 8.63
CA LEU A 62 -6.17 3.67 9.53
C LEU A 62 -5.66 3.29 10.92
N THR A 63 -6.47 3.52 11.95
CA THR A 63 -6.14 3.21 13.35
C THR A 63 -7.40 2.84 14.13
N GLY A 64 -7.24 2.24 15.31
CA GLY A 64 -8.36 1.87 16.17
C GLY A 64 -9.31 0.89 15.48
N LYS A 65 -10.62 1.12 15.67
CA LYS A 65 -11.67 0.22 15.20
C LYS A 65 -11.64 -0.04 13.68
N ASP A 66 -11.36 0.99 12.88
CA ASP A 66 -11.28 0.85 11.42
C ASP A 66 -10.16 -0.10 10.97
N ALA A 67 -9.08 -0.19 11.75
CA ALA A 67 -8.00 -1.13 11.50
C ALA A 67 -8.38 -2.56 11.92
N GLU A 68 -9.09 -2.71 13.04
CA GLU A 68 -9.53 -4.00 13.58
C GLU A 68 -10.56 -4.70 12.66
N GLU A 69 -11.46 -3.93 12.04
CA GLU A 69 -12.50 -4.47 11.15
C GLU A 69 -12.02 -4.75 9.72
N MET A 70 -10.78 -4.36 9.38
CA MET A 70 -10.31 -4.41 8.00
C MET A 70 -10.20 -5.84 7.45
N ALA A 71 -9.83 -6.81 8.28
CA ALA A 71 -9.74 -8.21 7.86
C ALA A 71 -11.11 -8.74 7.38
N GLU A 72 -12.18 -8.42 8.12
CA GLU A 72 -13.55 -8.79 7.73
C GLU A 72 -13.95 -8.10 6.42
N LYS A 73 -13.66 -6.80 6.28
CA LYS A 73 -13.97 -6.04 5.03
C LYS A 73 -13.24 -6.63 3.82
N VAL A 74 -11.97 -7.03 3.97
CA VAL A 74 -11.19 -7.70 2.91
C VAL A 74 -11.78 -9.08 2.58
N TRP A 75 -12.21 -9.84 3.58
CA TRP A 75 -12.85 -11.13 3.39
C TRP A 75 -14.16 -11.02 2.59
N GLN A 76 -15.04 -10.10 3.00
CA GLN A 76 -16.32 -9.85 2.32
C GLN A 76 -16.15 -9.36 0.89
N ALA A 77 -15.14 -8.52 0.64
CA ALA A 77 -14.84 -8.02 -0.71
C ALA A 77 -14.21 -9.10 -1.62
N GLY A 78 -13.66 -10.17 -1.05
CA GLY A 78 -12.92 -11.20 -1.79
C GLY A 78 -11.44 -10.83 -1.95
N VAL A 79 -10.58 -11.64 -1.33
CA VAL A 79 -9.13 -11.36 -1.27
C VAL A 79 -8.44 -11.31 -2.64
N LEU A 80 -8.96 -12.02 -3.64
CA LEU A 80 -8.39 -12.00 -4.99
C LEU A 80 -8.43 -10.58 -5.59
N ASP A 81 -9.60 -9.93 -5.57
CA ASP A 81 -9.77 -8.60 -6.15
C ASP A 81 -8.97 -7.55 -5.39
N VAL A 82 -8.93 -7.66 -4.05
CA VAL A 82 -8.11 -6.81 -3.19
C VAL A 82 -6.61 -6.99 -3.51
N SER A 83 -6.14 -8.23 -3.65
CA SER A 83 -4.72 -8.53 -3.91
C SER A 83 -4.21 -7.91 -5.21
N ILE A 84 -5.04 -7.87 -6.26
CA ILE A 84 -4.70 -7.25 -7.55
C ILE A 84 -4.46 -5.75 -7.38
N LYS A 85 -5.32 -5.05 -6.62
CA LYS A 85 -5.16 -3.62 -6.33
C LYS A 85 -3.94 -3.34 -5.45
N LEU A 86 -3.71 -4.20 -4.45
CA LEU A 86 -2.56 -4.07 -3.56
C LEU A 86 -1.22 -4.30 -4.26
N ASN A 87 -1.17 -5.15 -5.29
CA ASN A 87 0.04 -5.29 -6.11
C ASN A 87 0.40 -3.97 -6.82
N ALA A 88 -0.58 -3.25 -7.37
CA ALA A 88 -0.34 -1.95 -8.00
C ALA A 88 0.17 -0.92 -6.98
N TYR A 89 -0.40 -0.91 -5.78
CA TYR A 89 0.04 -0.04 -4.69
C TYR A 89 1.46 -0.38 -4.21
N LEU A 90 1.79 -1.66 -4.07
CA LEU A 90 3.11 -2.11 -3.64
C LEU A 90 4.21 -1.72 -4.64
N VAL A 91 3.93 -1.76 -5.94
CA VAL A 91 4.84 -1.23 -6.97
C VAL A 91 5.13 0.25 -6.77
N ALA A 92 4.11 1.05 -6.40
CA ALA A 92 4.30 2.46 -6.09
C ALA A 92 5.17 2.67 -4.83
N LEU A 93 5.08 1.78 -3.83
CA LEU A 93 5.95 1.82 -2.65
C LEU A 93 7.41 1.47 -2.98
N TYR A 94 7.66 0.56 -3.92
CA TYR A 94 9.02 0.27 -4.38
C TYR A 94 9.66 1.44 -5.14
N ASN A 95 8.86 2.24 -5.83
CA ASN A 95 9.35 3.41 -6.55
C ASN A 95 8.39 4.62 -6.41
N PRO A 96 8.43 5.33 -5.26
CA PRO A 96 7.54 6.47 -5.01
C PRO A 96 7.88 7.72 -5.84
N ARG A 97 8.98 7.69 -6.61
CA ARG A 97 9.36 8.74 -7.58
C ARG A 97 8.67 8.57 -8.94
N GLY A 98 8.05 7.41 -9.21
CA GLY A 98 7.48 7.11 -10.52
C GLY A 98 8.52 7.10 -11.62
N GLN A 99 8.19 7.69 -12.78
CA GLN A 99 9.08 7.75 -13.95
C GLN A 99 10.06 8.93 -13.92
N ASP A 100 9.97 9.83 -12.93
CA ASP A 100 10.89 10.96 -12.81
C ASP A 100 12.26 10.48 -12.33
N ALA A 101 13.23 10.40 -13.26
CA ALA A 101 14.63 10.03 -12.96
C ALA A 101 15.37 11.05 -12.08
N GLY A 102 14.72 12.15 -11.66
CA GLY A 102 15.39 13.32 -11.11
C GLY A 102 16.20 14.06 -12.18
N LYS A 103 16.56 15.33 -11.93
CA LYS A 103 17.45 16.05 -12.84
C LYS A 103 18.82 15.36 -12.82
N PRO A 104 19.48 15.12 -13.97
CA PRO A 104 20.83 14.58 -13.99
C PRO A 104 21.75 15.47 -13.16
N GLN A 105 22.65 14.84 -12.39
CA GLN A 105 23.66 15.55 -11.60
C GLN A 105 24.46 16.43 -12.57
N ALA A 106 24.53 17.74 -12.29
CA ALA A 106 25.32 18.66 -13.10
C ALA A 106 26.75 18.12 -13.18
N ALA A 107 27.23 17.90 -14.41
CA ALA A 107 28.59 17.47 -14.66
C ALA A 107 29.52 18.48 -13.97
N THR A 108 30.37 17.99 -13.08
CA THR A 108 31.42 18.80 -12.47
C THR A 108 32.52 18.91 -13.52
N GLU A 109 32.76 20.13 -14.03
CA GLU A 109 33.91 20.46 -14.89
C GLU A 109 35.24 20.36 -14.14
#